data_AF-A0A9Q0YMX5-F1
#
_entry.id   AF-A0A9Q0YMX5-F1
#
_cell.length_a   1.000
_cell.length_b   1.000
_cell.length_c   1.000
_cell.angle_alpha   90.00
_cell.angle_beta   90.00
_cell.angle_gamma   90.00
#
_symmetry.space_group_name_H-M   'P 1'
#
loop_
_entity.id
_entity.type
_entity.pdbx_description
1 polymer ?
#
loop_
_entity_poly.entity_id
_entity_poly.type
_entity_poly.pdbx_seq_one_letter_code
_entity_poly.pdbx_strand_id
1 'polypeptide(L)'
;MESTETSQDGQTRPDESNTKESDGDDTQVNPKVSTSTPKGDVALQRSPEHWVTLDDIKAAEELKARSDVDKGSHHSSGSVSRHSSMVSRNSSSASFKLKEARAKQELANLKKQQLERRHSLEKEKQEFERRLELMALREEQEYFGKFQYHLSSYLTQDIIRDLALVLDFSPTESEQAEQDKIKFIRLLREKGLISQADITPLTNALVTIGRHGVYDTVMKLSQSIPI
;
A
#
# COMPACT_ATOMS: atom_id res chain seq x y z
N MET A 1 44.68 1.42 -75.68
CA MET A 1 44.65 2.63 -74.82
C MET A 1 44.08 2.16 -73.49
N GLU A 2 44.83 1.45 -72.64
CA GLU A 2 46.14 1.83 -72.05
C GLU A 2 46.00 3.22 -71.41
N SER A 3 46.16 3.46 -70.10
CA SER A 3 47.10 2.84 -69.15
C SER A 3 46.72 3.08 -67.68
N THR A 4 47.18 2.17 -66.81
CA THR A 4 47.90 2.37 -65.51
C THR A 4 47.13 2.87 -64.27
N GLU A 5 46.98 2.07 -63.19
CA GLU A 5 47.97 1.66 -62.14
C GLU A 5 48.12 2.77 -61.05
N THR A 6 48.32 2.58 -59.73
CA THR A 6 48.58 1.44 -58.82
C THR A 6 48.75 2.00 -57.38
N SER A 7 48.62 1.12 -56.35
CA SER A 7 49.23 1.17 -54.99
C SER A 7 48.59 2.06 -53.90
N GLN A 8 48.56 1.71 -52.59
CA GLN A 8 49.18 0.58 -51.86
C GLN A 8 48.60 0.42 -50.43
N ASP A 9 48.54 -0.85 -50.00
CA ASP A 9 48.87 -1.47 -48.69
C ASP A 9 48.66 -0.77 -47.33
N GLY A 10 48.21 -1.57 -46.36
CA GLY A 10 48.47 -1.34 -44.93
C GLY A 10 47.65 -2.21 -43.97
N GLN A 11 48.03 -3.49 -43.81
CA GLN A 11 47.42 -4.47 -42.91
C GLN A 11 48.40 -4.85 -41.79
N THR A 12 48.04 -4.63 -40.51
CA THR A 12 48.52 -5.34 -39.29
C THR A 12 47.80 -4.74 -38.06
N ARG A 13 46.83 -5.40 -37.41
CA ARG A 13 46.86 -6.40 -36.31
C ARG A 13 47.27 -5.85 -34.91
N PRO A 14 46.76 -6.48 -33.82
CA PRO A 14 46.47 -5.86 -32.53
C PRO A 14 47.60 -6.04 -31.50
N ASP A 15 47.62 -5.18 -30.48
CA ASP A 15 48.36 -5.44 -29.24
C ASP A 15 47.38 -5.88 -28.14
N GLU A 16 47.46 -7.17 -27.83
CA GLU A 16 47.21 -7.71 -26.49
C GLU A 16 48.51 -7.63 -25.68
N SER A 17 48.38 -7.56 -24.35
CA SER A 17 49.34 -7.97 -23.30
C SER A 17 49.69 -6.84 -22.32
N ASN A 18 49.89 -7.05 -21.01
CA ASN A 18 49.54 -8.10 -20.06
C ASN A 18 50.05 -7.63 -18.67
N THR A 19 49.38 -8.09 -17.60
CA THR A 19 49.89 -8.45 -16.25
C THR A 19 50.59 -7.47 -15.27
N LYS A 20 50.13 -7.66 -14.00
CA LYS A 20 50.85 -7.69 -12.68
C LYS A 20 51.27 -6.33 -12.10
N GLU A 21 51.21 -6.03 -10.79
CA GLU A 21 51.30 -6.73 -9.49
C GLU A 21 50.54 -5.86 -8.44
N SER A 22 49.66 -6.35 -7.56
CA SER A 22 49.90 -6.88 -6.20
C SER A 22 51.00 -6.21 -5.36
N ASP A 23 50.60 -5.42 -4.37
CA ASP A 23 51.12 -5.30 -2.98
C ASP A 23 50.15 -4.32 -2.28
N GLY A 24 49.45 -4.62 -1.17
CA GLY A 24 49.97 -5.14 0.08
C GLY A 24 50.16 -3.94 1.03
N ASP A 25 49.10 -3.50 1.74
CA ASP A 25 49.31 -2.83 3.02
C ASP A 25 48.14 -3.01 4.00
N ASP A 26 48.54 -3.46 5.18
CA ASP A 26 47.75 -3.71 6.36
C ASP A 26 47.33 -2.39 7.00
N THR A 27 46.04 -2.20 7.25
CA THR A 27 45.64 -1.40 8.42
C THR A 27 44.37 -1.97 9.04
N GLN A 28 44.59 -2.81 10.05
CA GLN A 28 43.64 -3.03 11.14
C GLN A 28 43.24 -1.68 11.74
N VAL A 29 41.95 -1.34 11.67
CA VAL A 29 41.31 -0.46 12.66
C VAL A 29 40.13 -1.18 13.26
N ASN A 30 40.41 -1.69 14.44
CA ASN A 30 39.55 -2.36 15.38
C ASN A 30 38.71 -1.30 16.12
N PRO A 31 37.36 -1.32 16.12
CA PRO A 31 36.60 -0.62 17.15
C PRO A 31 36.35 -1.56 18.32
N LYS A 32 37.04 -1.27 19.42
CA LYS A 32 36.73 -1.76 20.78
C LYS A 32 35.22 -1.71 21.02
N VAL A 33 34.62 -2.89 21.16
CA VAL A 33 33.35 -3.07 21.87
C VAL A 33 33.65 -2.88 23.36
N SER A 34 33.44 -1.66 23.86
CA SER A 34 33.31 -1.40 25.29
C SER A 34 31.83 -1.41 25.63
N THR A 35 31.48 -2.42 26.43
CA THR A 35 30.27 -2.58 27.22
C THR A 35 29.90 -1.31 28.00
N SER A 36 28.68 -0.83 27.81
CA SER A 36 27.94 -0.14 28.87
C SER A 36 26.45 -0.49 28.76
N THR A 37 25.97 -1.21 29.77
CA THR A 37 24.56 -1.38 30.08
C THR A 37 23.98 -0.02 30.47
N PRO A 38 22.72 0.27 30.10
CA PRO A 38 21.79 0.78 31.10
C PRO A 38 20.61 -0.16 31.25
N LYS A 39 20.26 -0.40 32.51
CA LYS A 39 19.07 -1.09 32.97
C LYS A 39 17.82 -0.35 32.53
N GLY A 40 16.79 -1.15 32.26
CA GLY A 40 15.40 -0.75 32.41
C GLY A 40 14.76 -0.27 31.12
N ASP A 41 14.17 -1.19 30.36
CA ASP A 41 12.72 -1.23 30.28
C ASP A 41 12.27 -2.54 29.63
N VAL A 42 11.30 -3.17 30.28
CA VAL A 42 10.65 -4.39 29.81
C VAL A 42 9.86 -4.01 28.55
N ALA A 43 10.44 -4.26 27.39
CA ALA A 43 9.72 -4.29 26.13
C ALA A 43 8.75 -5.47 26.15
N LEU A 44 7.53 -5.21 26.64
CA LEU A 44 6.39 -6.06 26.32
C LEU A 44 6.13 -5.88 24.83
N GLN A 45 6.40 -6.94 24.07
CA GLN A 45 6.04 -7.10 22.67
C GLN A 45 4.60 -6.61 22.44
N ARG A 46 4.45 -5.46 21.78
CA ARG A 46 3.17 -5.12 21.13
C ARG A 46 3.13 -5.85 19.80
N SER A 47 2.53 -7.04 19.84
CA SER A 47 1.98 -7.70 18.65
C SER A 47 0.98 -6.74 17.97
N PRO A 48 1.01 -6.55 16.66
CA PRO A 48 0.09 -5.66 15.94
C PRO A 48 -1.28 -6.33 15.64
N GLU A 49 -1.67 -7.34 16.40
CA GLU A 49 -2.92 -8.09 16.19
C GLU A 49 -3.73 -8.15 17.47
N HIS A 50 -4.42 -7.06 17.79
CA HIS A 50 -5.62 -7.15 18.64
C HIS A 50 -6.52 -5.96 18.31
N TRP A 51 -7.30 -6.11 17.24
CA TRP A 51 -8.52 -5.32 17.13
C TRP A 51 -9.35 -5.66 18.36
N VAL A 52 -9.57 -4.67 19.23
CA VAL A 52 -10.60 -4.77 20.26
C VAL A 52 -11.90 -4.98 19.49
N THR A 53 -12.41 -6.21 19.52
CA THR A 53 -13.61 -6.56 18.78
C THR A 53 -14.80 -5.92 19.49
N LEU A 54 -15.89 -5.66 18.75
CA LEU A 54 -17.13 -5.15 19.33
C LEU A 54 -17.69 -6.06 20.44
N ASP A 55 -17.30 -7.34 20.43
CA ASP A 55 -17.63 -8.32 21.47
C ASP A 55 -16.89 -8.05 22.79
N ASP A 56 -15.64 -7.54 22.75
CA ASP A 56 -14.87 -7.18 23.95
C ASP A 56 -15.49 -5.98 24.69
N ILE A 57 -16.09 -5.05 23.95
CA ILE A 57 -16.78 -3.88 24.51
C ILE A 57 -18.12 -4.30 25.14
N LYS A 58 -18.82 -5.26 24.54
CA LYS A 58 -20.08 -5.79 25.04
C LYS A 58 -19.89 -6.62 26.32
N ALA A 59 -18.80 -7.38 26.41
CA ALA A 59 -18.45 -8.14 27.61
C ALA A 59 -18.12 -7.24 28.82
N ALA A 60 -17.51 -6.07 28.58
CA ALA A 60 -17.22 -5.10 29.65
C ALA A 60 -18.50 -4.42 30.20
N GLU A 61 -19.54 -4.27 29.38
CA GLU A 61 -20.82 -3.66 29.78
C GLU A 61 -21.67 -4.62 30.65
N GLU A 62 -21.56 -5.93 30.43
CA GLU A 62 -22.29 -6.96 31.19
C GLU A 62 -21.76 -7.12 32.64
N LEU A 63 -20.46 -6.89 32.87
CA LEU A 63 -19.88 -6.93 34.21
C LEU A 63 -20.28 -5.75 35.12
N LYS A 64 -20.71 -4.62 34.54
CA LYS A 64 -21.18 -3.46 35.30
C LYS A 64 -22.64 -3.59 35.75
N ALA A 65 -23.44 -4.41 35.06
CA ALA A 65 -24.85 -4.64 35.39
C ALA A 65 -25.05 -5.60 36.58
N ARG A 66 -24.02 -6.33 37.01
CA ARG A 66 -24.11 -7.30 38.12
C ARG A 66 -23.65 -6.76 39.48
N SER A 67 -23.01 -5.60 39.56
CA SER A 67 -22.54 -5.03 40.83
C SER A 67 -23.58 -4.20 41.59
N ASP A 68 -24.68 -3.81 40.94
CA ASP A 68 -25.71 -2.92 41.53
C ASP A 68 -26.93 -3.65 42.12
N VAL A 69 -26.93 -4.99 42.15
CA VAL A 69 -28.10 -5.78 42.62
C VAL A 69 -27.98 -6.27 44.08
N ASP A 70 -26.83 -6.10 44.76
CA ASP A 70 -26.62 -6.74 46.07
C ASP A 70 -26.21 -5.80 47.21
N LYS A 71 -27.02 -4.75 47.47
CA LYS A 71 -27.07 -4.11 48.80
C LYS A 71 -28.48 -3.62 49.14
N GLY A 72 -29.28 -4.50 49.74
CA GLY A 72 -30.35 -4.04 50.62
C GLY A 72 -31.56 -4.96 50.73
N SER A 73 -31.47 -6.01 51.53
CA SER A 73 -32.65 -6.54 52.22
C SER A 73 -32.27 -7.37 53.44
N HIS A 74 -32.44 -6.80 54.64
CA HIS A 74 -32.88 -7.57 55.79
C HIS A 74 -33.89 -6.76 56.60
N HIS A 75 -35.07 -7.37 56.77
CA HIS A 75 -36.24 -6.81 57.41
C HIS A 75 -36.19 -6.96 58.94
N SER A 76 -36.44 -5.85 59.63
CA SER A 76 -37.35 -5.64 60.78
C SER A 76 -37.58 -6.75 61.83
N SER A 77 -37.38 -6.39 63.10
CA SER A 77 -38.29 -6.79 64.19
C SER A 77 -38.40 -5.71 65.30
N GLY A 78 -39.63 -5.34 65.67
CA GLY A 78 -39.98 -4.56 66.88
C GLY A 78 -40.57 -3.17 66.58
N SER A 79 -41.89 -2.96 66.54
CA SER A 79 -42.86 -2.83 67.64
C SER A 79 -43.19 -1.35 68.00
N VAL A 80 -44.48 -1.01 67.82
CA VAL A 80 -45.32 0.12 68.29
C VAL A 80 -44.71 1.50 68.60
N SER A 81 -45.23 2.52 67.90
CA SER A 81 -45.90 3.66 68.56
C SER A 81 -46.66 4.56 67.58
N ARG A 82 -47.91 4.86 67.96
CA ARG A 82 -48.80 5.84 67.34
C ARG A 82 -48.22 7.24 67.50
N HIS A 83 -48.01 7.98 66.42
CA HIS A 83 -48.12 9.44 66.44
C HIS A 83 -48.70 9.95 65.12
N SER A 84 -49.76 10.73 65.26
CA SER A 84 -50.36 11.59 64.24
C SER A 84 -49.29 12.44 63.56
N SER A 85 -49.26 12.42 62.24
CA SER A 85 -48.61 13.45 61.43
C SER A 85 -49.03 13.30 59.97
N MET A 86 -50.12 13.97 59.59
CA MET A 86 -50.38 14.28 58.19
C MET A 86 -49.42 15.41 57.80
N VAL A 87 -48.27 15.05 57.25
CA VAL A 87 -47.34 16.02 56.64
C VAL A 87 -47.04 15.56 55.21
N SER A 88 -47.56 16.35 54.26
CA SER A 88 -47.10 16.59 52.90
C SER A 88 -46.26 15.48 52.24
N ARG A 89 -46.93 14.54 51.54
CA ARG A 89 -46.28 13.52 50.70
C ARG A 89 -45.95 13.97 49.26
N ASN A 90 -46.14 15.24 48.91
CA ASN A 90 -45.98 15.68 47.50
C ASN A 90 -44.55 16.11 47.11
N SER A 91 -43.64 16.31 48.06
CA SER A 91 -42.27 16.81 47.77
C SER A 91 -41.29 15.73 47.31
N SER A 92 -41.44 14.48 47.75
CA SER A 92 -40.54 13.38 47.40
C SER A 92 -40.71 12.92 45.94
N SER A 93 -41.95 12.85 45.45
CA SER A 93 -42.26 12.42 44.07
C SER A 93 -41.68 13.37 43.02
N ALA A 94 -41.71 14.68 43.27
CA ALA A 94 -41.13 15.67 42.37
C ALA A 94 -39.59 15.60 42.32
N SER A 95 -38.94 15.36 43.47
CA SER A 95 -37.48 15.19 43.55
C SER A 95 -37.00 13.93 42.82
N PHE A 96 -37.73 12.82 42.93
CA PHE A 96 -37.45 11.58 42.19
C PHE A 96 -37.64 11.76 40.68
N LYS A 97 -38.73 12.39 40.24
CA LYS A 97 -38.97 12.69 38.81
C LYS A 97 -37.89 13.58 38.20
N LEU A 98 -37.39 14.56 38.96
CA LEU A 98 -36.30 15.44 38.49
C LEU A 98 -34.97 14.70 38.36
N LYS A 99 -34.63 13.82 39.31
CA LYS A 99 -33.43 12.97 39.23
C LYS A 99 -33.51 11.98 38.07
N GLU A 100 -34.67 11.36 37.87
CA GLU A 100 -34.91 10.44 36.74
C GLU A 100 -34.79 11.16 35.39
N ALA A 101 -35.34 12.37 35.25
CA ALA A 101 -35.20 13.17 34.04
C ALA A 101 -33.74 13.54 33.74
N ARG A 102 -32.95 13.89 34.76
CA ARG A 102 -31.51 14.16 34.59
C ARG A 102 -30.74 12.92 34.14
N ALA A 103 -30.98 11.77 34.76
CA ALA A 103 -30.34 10.52 34.37
C ALA A 103 -30.68 10.11 32.92
N LYS A 104 -31.94 10.30 32.50
CA LYS A 104 -32.37 10.07 31.12
C LYS A 104 -31.69 11.02 30.13
N GLN A 105 -31.53 12.29 30.49
CA GLN A 105 -30.82 13.28 29.67
C GLN A 105 -29.33 12.96 29.56
N GLU A 106 -28.68 12.56 30.65
CA GLU A 106 -27.27 12.16 30.66
C GLU A 106 -27.02 10.91 29.81
N LEU A 107 -27.91 9.91 29.89
CA LEU A 107 -27.85 8.72 29.04
C LEU A 107 -28.02 9.07 27.56
N ALA A 108 -28.92 9.98 27.22
CA ALA A 108 -29.11 10.44 25.85
C ALA A 108 -27.85 11.16 25.31
N ASN A 109 -27.22 12.00 26.13
CA ASN A 109 -25.97 12.67 25.77
C ASN A 109 -24.83 11.66 25.57
N LEU A 110 -24.72 10.65 26.43
CA LEU A 110 -23.70 9.61 26.29
C LEU A 110 -23.88 8.80 25.01
N LYS A 111 -25.13 8.41 24.69
CA LYS A 111 -25.44 7.70 23.44
C LYS A 111 -25.12 8.54 22.21
N LYS A 112 -25.44 9.84 22.24
CA LYS A 112 -25.08 10.78 21.17
C LYS A 112 -23.57 10.84 20.99
N GLN A 113 -22.81 10.96 22.08
CA GLN A 113 -21.35 11.01 22.03
C GLN A 113 -20.72 9.69 21.52
N GLN A 114 -21.28 8.54 21.88
CA GLN A 114 -20.83 7.25 21.34
C GLN A 114 -21.10 7.14 19.83
N LEU A 115 -22.27 7.60 19.38
CA LEU A 115 -22.62 7.61 17.96
C LEU A 115 -21.69 8.53 17.17
N GLU A 116 -21.41 9.73 17.68
CA GLU A 116 -20.46 10.67 17.07
C GLU A 116 -19.05 10.06 16.98
N ARG A 117 -18.57 9.41 18.05
CA ARG A 117 -17.28 8.69 18.03
C ARG A 117 -17.26 7.58 16.98
N ARG A 118 -18.32 6.78 16.88
CA ARG A 118 -18.42 5.72 15.88
C ARG A 118 -18.39 6.26 14.46
N HIS A 119 -19.12 7.33 14.17
CA HIS A 119 -19.08 7.98 12.86
C HIS A 119 -17.71 8.59 12.55
N SER A 120 -17.03 9.17 13.54
CA SER A 120 -15.69 9.70 13.37
C SER A 120 -14.69 8.60 12.99
N LEU A 121 -14.72 7.47 13.69
CA LEU A 121 -13.84 6.33 13.42
C LEU A 121 -14.12 5.71 12.04
N GLU A 122 -15.39 5.60 11.65
CA GLU A 122 -15.75 5.10 10.32
C GLU A 122 -15.23 6.01 9.21
N LYS A 123 -15.32 7.33 9.41
CA LYS A 123 -14.77 8.31 8.45
C LYS A 123 -13.25 8.21 8.34
N GLU A 124 -12.56 8.10 9.48
CA GLU A 124 -11.09 7.93 9.51
C GLU A 124 -10.66 6.63 8.83
N LYS A 125 -11.38 5.53 9.08
CA LYS A 125 -11.15 4.24 8.41
C LYS A 125 -11.29 4.38 6.89
N GLN A 126 -12.36 5.00 6.41
CA GLN A 126 -12.57 5.21 4.96
C GLN A 126 -11.48 6.08 4.34
N GLU A 127 -11.00 7.10 5.05
CA GLU A 127 -9.91 7.95 4.59
C GLU A 127 -8.59 7.18 4.51
N PHE A 128 -8.33 6.32 5.50
CA PHE A 128 -7.16 5.45 5.49
C PHE A 128 -7.20 4.43 4.33
N GLU A 129 -8.34 3.78 4.11
CA GLU A 129 -8.54 2.85 2.99
C GLU A 129 -8.34 3.56 1.64
N ARG A 130 -8.94 4.75 1.45
CA ARG A 130 -8.71 5.56 0.23
C ARG A 130 -7.23 5.91 0.06
N ARG A 131 -6.54 6.23 1.14
CA ARG A 131 -5.11 6.58 1.09
C ARG A 131 -4.25 5.38 0.70
N LEU A 132 -4.57 4.19 1.18
CA LEU A 132 -3.91 2.95 0.77
C LEU A 132 -4.14 2.67 -0.72
N GLU A 133 -5.38 2.80 -1.20
CA GLU A 133 -5.71 2.63 -2.62
C GLU A 133 -4.92 3.61 -3.53
N LEU A 134 -4.80 4.88 -3.11
CA LEU A 134 -4.00 5.87 -3.82
C LEU A 134 -2.49 5.55 -3.82
N MET A 135 -1.98 4.95 -2.75
CA MET A 135 -0.58 4.51 -2.70
C MET A 135 -0.34 3.31 -3.63
N ALA A 136 -1.24 2.32 -3.62
CA ALA A 136 -1.17 1.17 -4.53
C ALA A 136 -1.17 1.64 -6.00
N LEU A 137 -2.13 2.48 -6.40
CA LEU A 137 -2.18 3.03 -7.76
C LEU A 137 -0.92 3.80 -8.16
N ARG A 138 -0.27 4.49 -7.20
CA ARG A 138 0.96 5.23 -7.45
C ARG A 138 2.15 4.30 -7.68
N GLU A 139 2.30 3.28 -6.84
CA GLU A 139 3.35 2.27 -6.99
C GLU A 139 3.17 1.51 -8.30
N GLU A 140 1.94 1.09 -8.61
CA GLU A 140 1.58 0.44 -9.86
C GLU A 140 1.99 1.27 -11.10
N GLN A 141 1.71 2.58 -11.09
CA GLN A 141 2.16 3.47 -12.16
C GLN A 141 3.69 3.59 -12.25
N GLU A 142 4.40 3.53 -11.14
CA GLU A 142 5.87 3.62 -11.13
C GLU A 142 6.51 2.37 -11.76
N TYR A 143 6.03 1.17 -11.41
CA TYR A 143 6.54 -0.09 -11.99
C TYR A 143 6.21 -0.19 -13.47
N PHE A 144 4.96 0.12 -13.86
CA PHE A 144 4.60 0.08 -15.27
C PHE A 144 5.32 1.16 -16.09
N GLY A 145 5.56 2.35 -15.51
CA GLY A 145 6.38 3.39 -16.14
C GLY A 145 7.83 2.96 -16.39
N LYS A 146 8.45 2.24 -15.44
CA LYS A 146 9.78 1.63 -15.62
C LYS A 146 9.76 0.58 -16.72
N PHE A 147 8.75 -0.28 -16.75
CA PHE A 147 8.56 -1.25 -17.83
C PHE A 147 8.49 -0.56 -19.19
N GLN A 148 7.67 0.50 -19.33
CA GLN A 148 7.53 1.25 -20.57
C GLN A 148 8.85 1.90 -21.02
N TYR A 149 9.60 2.47 -20.08
CA TYR A 149 10.90 3.06 -20.34
C TYR A 149 11.89 2.00 -20.84
N HIS A 150 11.99 0.86 -20.14
CA HIS A 150 12.87 -0.23 -20.55
C HIS A 150 12.45 -0.85 -21.89
N LEU A 151 11.15 -1.08 -22.11
CA LEU A 151 10.66 -1.59 -23.39
C LEU A 151 11.12 -0.69 -24.55
N SER A 152 11.05 0.63 -24.39
CA SER A 152 11.47 1.59 -25.43
C SER A 152 12.96 1.49 -25.81
N SER A 153 13.84 1.03 -24.92
CA SER A 153 15.26 0.88 -25.23
C SER A 153 15.56 -0.34 -26.10
N TYR A 154 14.72 -1.39 -26.04
CA TYR A 154 14.87 -2.61 -26.82
C TYR A 154 14.16 -2.58 -28.17
N LEU A 155 13.23 -1.65 -28.37
CA LEU A 155 12.57 -1.47 -29.67
C LEU A 155 13.45 -0.65 -30.61
N THR A 156 14.01 -1.29 -31.64
CA THR A 156 14.67 -0.59 -32.75
C THR A 156 13.63 -0.08 -33.75
N GLN A 157 14.01 0.86 -34.62
CA GLN A 157 13.08 1.40 -35.63
C GLN A 157 12.51 0.31 -36.54
N ASP A 158 13.33 -0.66 -36.96
CA ASP A 158 12.87 -1.79 -37.76
C ASP A 158 11.81 -2.62 -37.04
N ILE A 159 12.00 -2.88 -35.74
CA ILE A 159 11.03 -3.63 -34.93
C ILE A 159 9.74 -2.81 -34.76
N ILE A 160 9.84 -1.50 -34.57
CA ILE A 160 8.67 -0.62 -34.47
C ILE A 160 7.87 -0.66 -35.77
N ARG A 161 8.53 -0.59 -36.92
CA ARG A 161 7.88 -0.66 -38.23
C ARG A 161 7.22 -2.02 -38.46
N ASP A 162 7.93 -3.12 -38.17
CA ASP A 162 7.39 -4.48 -38.30
C ASP A 162 6.17 -4.68 -37.38
N LEU A 163 6.25 -4.21 -36.13
CA LEU A 163 5.14 -4.26 -35.18
C LEU A 163 3.97 -3.37 -35.61
N ALA A 164 4.23 -2.18 -36.14
CA ALA A 164 3.20 -1.26 -36.61
C ALA A 164 2.35 -1.89 -37.71
N LEU A 165 2.97 -2.67 -38.60
CA LEU A 165 2.29 -3.42 -39.66
C LEU A 165 1.43 -4.56 -39.11
N VAL A 166 1.95 -5.35 -38.17
CA VAL A 166 1.23 -6.52 -37.62
C VAL A 166 0.10 -6.12 -36.66
N LEU A 167 0.24 -4.97 -36.00
CA LEU A 167 -0.72 -4.44 -35.03
C LEU A 167 -1.71 -3.43 -35.65
N ASP A 168 -1.79 -3.39 -36.98
CA ASP A 168 -2.72 -2.54 -37.75
C ASP A 168 -2.68 -1.05 -37.35
N PHE A 169 -1.48 -0.49 -37.19
CA PHE A 169 -1.30 0.94 -37.05
C PHE A 169 -1.51 1.66 -38.38
N SER A 170 -2.18 2.81 -38.34
CA SER A 170 -2.33 3.66 -39.53
C SER A 170 -0.96 4.19 -39.99
N PRO A 171 -0.80 4.58 -41.27
CA PRO A 171 0.46 5.11 -41.78
C PRO A 171 0.97 6.32 -40.98
N THR A 172 0.05 7.19 -40.54
CA THR A 172 0.37 8.36 -39.72
C THR A 172 0.84 7.98 -38.31
N GLU A 173 0.25 6.96 -37.70
CA GLU A 173 0.71 6.44 -36.40
C GLU A 173 2.08 5.77 -36.52
N SER A 174 2.31 5.01 -37.60
CA SER A 174 3.59 4.35 -37.87
C SER A 174 4.72 5.37 -38.05
N GLU A 175 4.50 6.42 -38.85
CA GLU A 175 5.50 7.47 -39.06
C GLU A 175 5.84 8.19 -37.74
N GLN A 176 4.84 8.48 -36.91
CA GLN A 176 5.05 9.09 -35.60
C GLN A 176 5.77 8.16 -34.62
N ALA A 177 5.49 6.86 -34.68
CA ALA A 177 6.11 5.84 -33.85
C ALA A 177 7.60 5.63 -34.18
N GLU A 178 7.98 5.75 -35.45
CA GLU A 178 9.39 5.63 -35.89
C GLU A 178 10.26 6.80 -35.42
N GLN A 179 9.67 7.99 -35.24
CA GLN A 179 10.35 9.19 -34.79
C GLN A 179 10.51 9.25 -33.26
N ASP A 180 9.53 8.72 -32.51
CA ASP A 180 9.52 8.75 -31.06
C ASP A 180 9.07 7.40 -30.48
N LYS A 181 10.05 6.66 -29.94
CA LYS A 181 9.82 5.34 -29.32
C LYS A 181 8.87 5.43 -28.13
N ILE A 182 8.95 6.50 -27.34
CA ILE A 182 8.06 6.68 -26.18
C ILE A 182 6.63 6.92 -26.66
N LYS A 183 6.46 7.63 -27.77
CA LYS A 183 5.15 7.80 -28.40
C LYS A 183 4.60 6.47 -28.93
N PHE A 184 5.42 5.60 -29.50
CA PHE A 184 4.98 4.25 -29.88
C PHE A 184 4.49 3.44 -28.68
N ILE A 185 5.22 3.42 -27.57
CA ILE A 185 4.77 2.74 -26.34
C ILE A 185 3.43 3.31 -25.83
N ARG A 186 3.24 4.63 -25.92
CA ARG A 186 1.98 5.26 -25.57
C ARG A 186 0.83 4.78 -26.46
N LEU A 187 1.06 4.73 -27.76
CA LEU A 187 0.08 4.23 -28.73
C LEU A 187 -0.29 2.75 -28.48
N LEU A 188 0.69 1.89 -28.16
CA LEU A 188 0.43 0.50 -27.76
C LEU A 188 -0.49 0.44 -26.52
N ARG A 189 -0.27 1.31 -25.54
CA ARG A 189 -1.12 1.38 -24.33
C ARG A 189 -2.51 1.91 -24.65
N GLU A 190 -2.62 2.97 -25.43
CA GLU A 190 -3.91 3.59 -25.81
C GLU A 190 -4.79 2.62 -26.59
N LYS A 191 -4.19 1.74 -27.40
CA LYS A 191 -4.89 0.66 -28.11
C LYS A 191 -5.12 -0.60 -27.27
N GLY A 192 -4.69 -0.62 -26.01
CA GLY A 192 -4.84 -1.79 -25.12
C GLY A 192 -3.96 -2.99 -25.48
N LEU A 193 -2.93 -2.79 -26.31
CA LEU A 193 -1.99 -3.84 -26.73
C LEU A 193 -0.94 -4.13 -25.65
N ILE A 194 -0.74 -3.17 -24.75
CA ILE A 194 -0.01 -3.35 -23.50
C ILE A 194 -0.78 -2.70 -22.36
N SER A 195 -0.81 -3.40 -21.24
CA SER A 195 -1.30 -2.91 -19.95
C SER A 195 -0.49 -3.58 -18.84
N GLN A 196 -0.72 -3.14 -17.60
CA GLN A 196 -0.11 -3.79 -16.45
C GLN A 196 -0.57 -5.25 -16.28
N ALA A 197 -1.84 -5.52 -16.57
CA ALA A 197 -2.43 -6.84 -16.41
C ALA A 197 -2.17 -7.77 -17.60
N ASP A 198 -1.97 -7.20 -18.78
CA ASP A 198 -1.86 -7.96 -20.02
C ASP A 198 -0.89 -7.32 -21.01
N ILE A 199 0.12 -8.10 -21.39
CA ILE A 199 1.10 -7.79 -22.45
C ILE A 199 1.06 -8.83 -23.58
N THR A 200 0.12 -9.78 -23.52
CA THR A 200 -0.03 -10.88 -24.48
C THR A 200 -0.16 -10.41 -25.93
N PRO A 201 -0.89 -9.31 -26.24
CA PRO A 201 -0.97 -8.83 -27.62
C PRO A 201 0.39 -8.43 -28.18
N LEU A 202 1.22 -7.73 -27.39
CA LEU A 202 2.57 -7.34 -27.79
C LEU A 202 3.48 -8.57 -27.96
N THR A 203 3.43 -9.53 -27.05
CA THR A 203 4.31 -10.70 -27.11
C THR A 203 3.95 -11.61 -28.28
N ASN A 204 2.66 -11.79 -28.58
CA ASN A 204 2.20 -12.50 -29.78
C ASN A 204 2.66 -11.81 -31.07
N ALA A 205 2.58 -10.47 -31.12
CA ALA A 205 3.08 -9.71 -32.27
C ALA A 205 4.58 -9.90 -32.46
N LEU A 206 5.37 -9.84 -31.37
CA LEU A 206 6.82 -10.08 -31.40
C LEU A 206 7.20 -11.47 -31.90
N VAL A 207 6.43 -12.49 -31.52
CA VAL A 207 6.59 -13.87 -32.05
C VAL A 207 6.25 -13.92 -33.54
N THR A 208 5.18 -13.24 -33.96
CA THR A 208 4.73 -13.21 -35.36
C THR A 208 5.77 -12.58 -36.29
N ILE A 209 6.45 -11.53 -35.84
CA ILE A 209 7.54 -10.89 -36.60
C ILE A 209 8.91 -11.57 -36.40
N GLY A 210 8.96 -12.72 -35.72
CA GLY A 210 10.18 -13.51 -35.52
C GLY A 210 11.23 -12.87 -34.59
N ARG A 211 10.84 -11.91 -33.75
CA ARG A 211 11.75 -11.19 -32.84
C ARG A 211 11.84 -11.86 -31.46
N HIS A 212 12.24 -13.13 -31.45
CA HIS A 212 12.28 -13.96 -30.24
C HIS A 212 13.18 -13.41 -29.12
N GLY A 213 14.33 -12.81 -29.46
CA GLY A 213 15.22 -12.21 -28.46
C GLY A 213 14.61 -10.99 -27.74
N VAL A 214 13.79 -10.21 -28.45
CA VAL A 214 13.05 -9.09 -27.84
C VAL A 214 11.88 -9.63 -27.03
N TYR A 215 11.16 -10.64 -27.53
CA TYR A 215 10.13 -11.35 -26.77
C TYR A 215 10.65 -11.84 -25.40
N ASP A 216 11.79 -12.53 -25.35
CA ASP A 216 12.36 -13.04 -24.10
C ASP A 216 12.68 -11.90 -23.12
N THR A 217 13.15 -10.79 -23.65
CA THR A 217 13.45 -9.59 -22.86
C THR A 217 12.17 -8.96 -22.32
N VAL A 218 11.13 -8.81 -23.14
CA VAL A 218 9.82 -8.28 -22.73
C VAL A 218 9.17 -9.16 -21.66
N MET A 219 9.25 -10.49 -21.81
CA MET A 219 8.74 -11.42 -20.81
C MET A 219 9.48 -11.27 -19.47
N LYS A 220 10.81 -11.16 -19.47
CA LYS A 220 11.59 -10.90 -18.25
C LYS A 220 11.25 -9.55 -17.61
N LEU A 221 11.09 -8.50 -18.42
CA LEU A 221 10.69 -7.18 -17.94
C LEU A 221 9.29 -7.21 -17.32
N SER A 222 8.36 -7.98 -17.90
CA SER A 222 6.99 -8.08 -17.39
C SER A 222 6.88 -8.77 -16.03
N GLN A 223 7.79 -9.70 -15.73
CA GLN A 223 7.86 -10.36 -14.42
C GLN A 223 8.25 -9.40 -13.28
N SER A 224 8.80 -8.24 -13.61
CA SER A 224 9.13 -7.20 -12.62
C SER A 224 7.96 -6.28 -12.28
N ILE A 225 6.81 -6.45 -12.93
CA ILE A 225 5.59 -5.69 -12.69
C ILE A 225 4.80 -6.44 -11.60
N PRO A 226 4.64 -5.88 -10.39
CA PRO A 226 3.78 -6.49 -9.38
C PRO A 226 2.31 -6.46 -9.85
N ILE A 227 1.62 -7.59 -9.64
CA ILE A 227 0.18 -7.79 -9.88
C ILE A 227 -0.57 -7.61 -8.56
#